data_AF-A0A453QSR1-F1
#
_entry.id   AF-A0A453QSR1-F1
#
_cell.length_a   1.000
_cell.length_b   1.000
_cell.length_c   1.000
_cell.angle_alpha   90.00
_cell.angle_beta   90.00
_cell.angle_gamma   90.00
#
_symmetry.space_group_name_H-M   'P 1'
#
loop_
_entity.id
_entity.type
_entity.pdbx_description
1 polymer ?
#
loop_
_entity_poly.entity_id
_entity_poly.type
_entity_poly.pdbx_seq_one_letter_code
_entity_poly.pdbx_strand_id
1 'polypeptide(L)'
;VGMALSYGLSLNMSFVFSIQNQCNLANQIISVERVNQYMDIQSEAAEVVEENRPSPDWPQDGNVELRDLKIRYRKDAPLVLHGITCRFEAGNKIGIVGRTGSGKTTLIGALFRLVEPADGKIIIDSVDISTIGLHDLRSRLGIIPQDPTLFQGTVRYNLDPLGQFSDQQIWEVLDKCQLLEAVQEKDQGLDSHVVEDGSNWSMGQRQLFCLGRALLRRCRILVLDEATASIDNATDAVLQKTIRTEFKYCTVITVAHRIPTVMDCDMVLAMSDG
;
A
#
# COMPACT_ATOMS: atom_id res chain seq x y z
N VAL A 1 -42.71 62.85 -14.75
CA VAL A 1 -42.16 62.67 -13.38
C VAL A 1 -42.46 61.26 -12.83
N GLY A 2 -43.71 60.81 -12.78
CA GLY A 2 -44.06 59.46 -12.27
C GLY A 2 -43.35 58.29 -12.97
N MET A 3 -43.35 58.25 -14.31
CA MET A 3 -42.65 57.18 -15.06
C MET A 3 -41.14 57.15 -14.78
N ALA A 4 -40.49 58.31 -14.70
CA ALA A 4 -39.04 58.39 -14.42
C ALA A 4 -38.69 57.87 -13.01
N LEU A 5 -39.54 58.14 -12.02
CA LEU A 5 -39.37 57.61 -10.66
C LEU A 5 -39.59 56.08 -10.60
N SER A 6 -40.60 55.56 -11.31
CA SER A 6 -40.83 54.11 -11.41
C SER A 6 -39.64 53.39 -12.06
N TYR A 7 -39.10 53.92 -13.16
CA TYR A 7 -37.89 53.36 -13.79
C TYR A 7 -36.65 53.47 -12.89
N GLY A 8 -36.48 54.58 -12.16
CA GLY A 8 -35.39 54.77 -11.21
C GLY A 8 -35.39 53.73 -10.07
N LEU A 9 -36.57 53.41 -9.53
CA LEU A 9 -36.74 52.37 -8.50
C LEU A 9 -36.41 50.97 -9.04
N SER A 10 -36.89 50.62 -10.24
CA SER A 10 -36.60 49.33 -10.88
C SER A 10 -35.11 49.16 -11.21
N LEU A 11 -34.44 50.22 -11.65
CA LEU A 11 -33.00 50.22 -11.90
C LEU A 11 -32.20 50.02 -10.61
N ASN A 12 -32.58 50.70 -9.52
CA ASN A 12 -31.93 50.53 -8.22
C ASN A 12 -32.02 49.07 -7.73
N MET A 13 -33.21 48.46 -7.82
CA MET A 13 -33.40 47.07 -7.43
C MET A 13 -32.54 46.10 -8.28
N SER A 14 -32.45 46.35 -9.59
CA SER A 14 -31.61 45.56 -10.51
C SER A 14 -30.11 45.69 -10.16
N PHE A 15 -29.69 46.87 -9.73
CA PHE A 15 -28.30 47.13 -9.33
C PHE A 15 -27.93 46.42 -8.03
N VAL A 16 -28.79 46.48 -7.01
CA VAL A 16 -28.60 45.74 -5.75
C VAL A 16 -28.50 44.23 -6.02
N PHE A 17 -29.40 43.69 -6.85
CA PHE A 17 -29.36 42.28 -7.24
C PHE A 17 -28.06 41.90 -7.98
N SER A 18 -27.59 42.78 -8.87
CA SER A 18 -26.33 42.55 -9.61
C SER A 18 -25.11 42.52 -8.68
N ILE A 19 -25.03 43.43 -7.71
CA ILE A 19 -23.96 43.44 -6.70
C ILE A 19 -24.01 42.18 -5.85
N GLN A 20 -25.20 41.79 -5.37
CA GLN A 20 -25.37 40.55 -4.60
C GLN A 20 -24.94 39.32 -5.40
N ASN A 21 -25.32 39.23 -6.68
CA ASN A 21 -24.87 38.15 -7.56
C ASN A 21 -23.36 38.16 -7.78
N GLN A 22 -22.75 39.33 -7.96
CA GLN A 22 -21.30 39.43 -8.11
C GLN A 22 -20.56 38.96 -6.85
N CYS A 23 -21.02 39.36 -5.66
CA CYS A 23 -20.48 38.88 -4.39
C CYS A 23 -20.67 37.36 -4.23
N ASN A 24 -21.84 36.82 -4.59
CA ASN A 24 -22.11 35.38 -4.53
C ASN A 24 -21.22 34.59 -5.50
N LEU A 25 -21.05 35.07 -6.73
CA LEU A 25 -20.15 34.46 -7.71
C LEU A 25 -18.69 34.51 -7.25
N ALA A 26 -18.25 35.65 -6.70
CA ALA A 26 -16.90 35.78 -6.14
C ALA A 26 -16.66 34.85 -4.95
N ASN A 27 -17.68 34.52 -4.16
CA ASN A 27 -17.56 33.51 -3.11
C ASN A 27 -17.54 32.09 -3.68
N GLN A 28 -18.35 31.80 -4.71
CA GLN A 28 -18.42 30.48 -5.33
C GLN A 28 -17.15 30.13 -6.14
N ILE A 29 -16.49 31.11 -6.76
CA ILE A 29 -15.27 30.87 -7.55
C ILE A 29 -14.08 30.42 -6.69
N ILE A 30 -14.05 30.76 -5.40
CA ILE A 30 -13.03 30.29 -4.45
C ILE A 30 -13.02 28.75 -4.38
N SER A 31 -14.17 28.10 -4.51
CA SER A 31 -14.24 26.64 -4.57
C SER A 31 -13.55 26.08 -5.81
N VAL A 32 -13.68 26.76 -6.96
CA VAL A 32 -13.01 26.38 -8.21
C VAL A 32 -11.50 26.60 -8.09
N GLU A 33 -11.08 27.72 -7.50
CA GLU A 33 -9.66 27.99 -7.23
C GLU A 33 -9.03 26.89 -6.36
N ARG A 34 -9.71 26.46 -5.30
CA ARG A 34 -9.24 25.35 -4.45
C ARG A 34 -9.12 24.03 -5.21
N VAL A 35 -10.06 23.70 -6.10
CA VAL A 35 -9.95 22.51 -6.95
C VAL A 35 -8.74 22.65 -7.87
N ASN A 36 -8.54 23.81 -8.48
CA ASN A 36 -7.40 24.07 -9.37
C ASN A 36 -6.05 23.93 -8.66
N GLN A 37 -5.94 24.33 -7.39
CA GLN A 37 -4.72 24.13 -6.59
C GLN A 37 -4.32 22.65 -6.46
N TYR A 38 -5.27 21.72 -6.43
CA TYR A 38 -4.99 20.28 -6.36
C TYR A 38 -4.66 19.66 -7.73
N MET A 39 -4.96 20.35 -8.84
CA MET A 39 -4.68 19.85 -10.18
C MET A 39 -3.19 19.99 -10.55
N ASP A 40 -2.49 20.96 -9.96
CA ASP A 40 -1.10 21.30 -10.29
C ASP A 40 -0.07 20.77 -9.27
N ILE A 41 -0.46 19.87 -8.37
CA ILE A 41 0.48 19.26 -7.41
C ILE A 41 1.44 18.30 -8.12
N GLN A 42 2.65 18.16 -7.55
CA GLN A 42 3.62 17.19 -8.05
C GLN A 42 3.07 15.77 -7.91
N SER A 43 2.84 15.09 -9.03
CA SER A 43 2.45 13.68 -9.06
C SER A 43 3.62 12.76 -8.68
N GLU A 44 3.29 11.54 -8.26
CA GLU A 44 4.29 10.46 -8.15
C GLU A 44 4.83 10.07 -9.54
N ALA A 45 5.85 9.20 -9.55
CA ALA A 45 6.42 8.69 -10.80
C ALA A 45 5.35 7.98 -11.66
N ALA A 46 5.62 7.87 -12.96
CA ALA A 46 4.65 7.27 -13.89
C ALA A 46 4.29 5.83 -13.49
N GLU A 47 3.00 5.49 -13.61
CA GLU A 47 2.50 4.14 -13.35
C GLU A 47 3.15 3.12 -14.29
N VAL A 48 3.36 3.52 -15.55
CA VAL A 48 3.93 2.69 -16.61
C VAL A 48 5.00 3.48 -17.35
N VAL A 49 6.14 2.83 -17.60
CA VAL A 49 7.24 3.36 -18.42
C VAL A 49 7.47 2.39 -19.57
N GLU A 50 6.85 2.65 -20.72
CA GLU A 50 6.85 1.71 -21.87
C GLU A 50 8.26 1.36 -22.36
N GLU A 51 9.20 2.30 -22.27
CA GLU A 51 10.59 2.09 -22.72
C GLU A 51 11.36 1.08 -21.85
N ASN A 52 10.99 0.94 -20.58
CA ASN A 52 11.72 0.14 -19.58
C ASN A 52 10.81 -0.88 -18.89
N ARG A 53 9.81 -1.41 -19.59
CA ARG A 53 8.95 -2.45 -19.01
C ARG A 53 9.74 -3.74 -18.75
N PRO A 54 9.68 -4.31 -17.53
CA PRO A 54 10.30 -5.59 -17.27
C PRO A 54 9.57 -6.72 -18.00
N SER A 55 10.22 -7.87 -18.12
CA SER A 55 9.60 -9.08 -18.69
C SER A 55 8.28 -9.42 -17.96
N PRO A 56 7.26 -9.98 -18.64
CA PRO A 56 6.03 -10.45 -18.01
C PRO A 56 6.23 -11.49 -16.90
N ASP A 57 7.37 -12.18 -16.87
CA ASP A 57 7.70 -13.16 -15.83
C ASP A 57 8.57 -12.57 -14.69
N TRP A 58 8.91 -11.28 -14.76
CA TRP A 58 9.66 -10.61 -13.71
C TRP A 58 8.80 -10.36 -12.47
N PRO A 59 9.38 -10.43 -11.26
CA PRO A 59 10.66 -11.05 -10.94
C PRO A 59 10.58 -12.59 -11.06
N GLN A 60 11.65 -13.22 -11.53
CA GLN A 60 11.75 -14.67 -11.70
C GLN A 60 12.24 -15.36 -10.43
N ASP A 61 13.34 -14.86 -9.87
CA ASP A 61 14.01 -15.42 -8.69
C ASP A 61 13.60 -14.66 -7.42
N GLY A 62 13.48 -13.34 -7.53
CA GLY A 62 13.15 -12.46 -6.41
C GLY A 62 14.35 -12.10 -5.55
N ASN A 63 15.53 -11.97 -6.14
CA ASN A 63 16.69 -11.40 -5.43
C ASN A 63 16.50 -9.88 -5.26
N VAL A 64 17.02 -9.33 -4.16
CA VAL A 64 16.95 -7.89 -3.88
C VAL A 64 18.33 -7.40 -3.47
N GLU A 65 18.84 -6.39 -4.14
CA GLU A 65 20.14 -5.80 -3.86
C GLU A 65 19.99 -4.30 -3.59
N LEU A 66 20.46 -3.86 -2.41
CA LEU A 66 20.56 -2.47 -2.03
C LEU A 66 22.01 -2.02 -2.28
N ARG A 67 22.21 -0.94 -3.03
CA ARG A 67 23.54 -0.37 -3.31
C ARG A 67 23.61 1.08 -2.86
N ASP A 68 24.38 1.34 -1.80
CA ASP A 68 24.59 2.67 -1.20
C ASP A 68 23.29 3.47 -1.03
N LEU A 69 22.22 2.80 -0.57
CA LEU A 69 20.87 3.37 -0.55
C LEU A 69 20.77 4.50 0.49
N LYS A 70 20.47 5.72 0.04
CA LYS A 70 20.25 6.90 0.88
C LYS A 70 18.84 7.44 0.67
N ILE A 71 18.07 7.61 1.75
CA ILE A 71 16.68 8.08 1.70
C ILE A 71 16.52 9.35 2.53
N ARG A 72 15.74 10.32 2.03
CA ARG A 72 15.19 11.45 2.78
C ARG A 72 13.76 11.73 2.33
N TYR A 73 12.91 12.18 3.25
CA TYR A 73 11.50 12.48 2.94
C TYR A 73 11.29 13.82 2.25
N ARG A 74 12.18 14.80 2.49
CA ARG A 74 12.14 16.12 1.86
C ARG A 74 13.52 16.48 1.36
N LYS A 75 13.61 17.25 0.28
CA LYS A 75 14.88 17.69 -0.29
C LYS A 75 15.74 18.43 0.73
N ASP A 76 15.11 19.21 1.61
CA ASP A 76 15.79 20.04 2.60
C ASP A 76 15.90 19.38 3.98
N ALA A 77 15.45 18.12 4.11
CA ALA A 77 15.53 17.36 5.35
C ALA A 77 16.81 16.49 5.41
N PRO A 78 17.27 16.14 6.63
CA PRO A 78 18.38 15.19 6.77
C PRO A 78 18.03 13.82 6.17
N LEU A 79 19.08 13.08 5.81
CA LEU A 79 18.96 11.66 5.44
C LEU A 79 18.44 10.86 6.63
N VAL A 80 17.57 9.90 6.33
CA VAL A 80 17.03 8.91 7.29
C VAL A 80 17.75 7.58 7.16
N LEU A 81 18.14 7.19 5.94
CA LEU A 81 19.01 6.02 5.69
C LEU A 81 20.34 6.52 5.11
N HIS A 82 21.47 6.02 5.62
CA HIS A 82 22.81 6.56 5.36
C HIS A 82 23.70 5.63 4.51
N GLY A 83 23.18 5.08 3.41
CA GLY A 83 24.01 4.31 2.46
C GLY A 83 23.98 2.81 2.71
N ILE A 84 22.78 2.24 2.81
CA ILE A 84 22.60 0.81 3.07
C ILE A 84 23.06 0.00 1.85
N THR A 85 23.98 -0.93 2.08
CA THR A 85 24.43 -1.90 1.08
C THR A 85 24.26 -3.31 1.62
N CYS A 86 23.33 -4.07 1.05
CA CYS A 86 23.15 -5.48 1.38
C CYS A 86 22.45 -6.21 0.23
N ARG A 87 22.50 -7.54 0.27
CA ARG A 87 21.89 -8.40 -0.73
C ARG A 87 21.03 -9.45 -0.05
N PHE A 88 19.79 -9.56 -0.50
CA PHE A 88 18.86 -10.62 -0.14
C PHE A 88 18.83 -11.62 -1.27
N GLU A 89 19.33 -12.83 -1.01
CA GLU A 89 19.31 -13.90 -1.98
C GLU A 89 17.89 -14.41 -2.22
N ALA A 90 17.63 -14.88 -3.44
CA ALA A 90 16.34 -15.41 -3.84
C ALA A 90 15.90 -16.58 -2.94
N GLY A 91 14.65 -16.52 -2.46
CA GLY A 91 14.06 -17.55 -1.62
C GLY A 91 14.39 -17.44 -0.12
N ASN A 92 15.34 -16.58 0.26
CA ASN A 92 15.71 -16.41 1.66
C ASN A 92 14.58 -15.75 2.47
N LYS A 93 14.56 -16.07 3.77
CA LYS A 93 13.78 -15.38 4.79
C LYS A 93 14.70 -14.38 5.48
N ILE A 94 14.36 -13.10 5.39
CA ILE A 94 15.15 -11.98 5.91
C ILE A 94 14.38 -11.35 7.06
N GLY A 95 14.99 -11.32 8.24
CA GLY A 95 14.48 -10.60 9.40
C GLY A 95 15.09 -9.22 9.49
N ILE A 96 14.30 -8.16 9.50
CA ILE A 96 14.77 -6.79 9.74
C ILE A 96 14.41 -6.40 11.18
N VAL A 97 15.44 -6.11 11.97
CA VAL A 97 15.30 -5.75 13.39
C VAL A 97 15.97 -4.40 13.67
N GLY A 98 15.48 -3.70 14.69
CA GLY A 98 16.01 -2.39 15.07
C GLY A 98 15.05 -1.66 16.00
N ARG A 99 15.56 -0.67 16.73
CA ARG A 99 14.74 0.17 17.63
C ARG A 99 13.68 0.96 16.83
N THR A 100 12.64 1.43 17.50
CA THR A 100 11.69 2.38 16.90
C THR A 100 12.47 3.61 16.41
N GLY A 101 12.16 4.08 15.19
CA GLY A 101 12.88 5.17 14.55
C GLY A 101 14.17 4.79 13.81
N SER A 102 14.56 3.51 13.78
CA SER A 102 15.79 3.06 13.09
C SER A 102 15.69 2.99 11.56
N GLY A 103 14.62 3.48 10.94
CA GLY A 103 14.47 3.50 9.47
C GLY A 103 13.87 2.23 8.82
N LYS A 104 13.38 1.24 9.57
CA LYS A 104 12.81 -0.01 9.01
C LYS A 104 11.64 0.23 8.05
N THR A 105 10.65 1.00 8.49
CA THR A 105 9.48 1.38 7.66
C THR A 105 9.91 2.23 6.46
N THR A 106 10.94 3.06 6.60
CA THR A 106 11.52 3.83 5.49
C THR A 106 12.14 2.92 4.45
N LEU A 107 12.82 1.84 4.86
CA LEU A 107 13.37 0.84 3.95
C LEU A 107 12.26 0.08 3.20
N ILE A 108 11.18 -0.31 3.88
CA ILE A 108 10.00 -0.90 3.21
C ILE A 108 9.41 0.10 2.21
N GLY A 109 9.22 1.36 2.62
CA GLY A 109 8.68 2.41 1.76
C GLY A 109 9.55 2.65 0.51
N ALA A 110 10.87 2.57 0.63
CA ALA A 110 11.78 2.65 -0.51
C ALA A 110 11.65 1.46 -1.46
N LEU A 111 11.46 0.24 -0.94
CA LEU A 111 11.27 -0.97 -1.75
C LEU A 111 10.01 -0.90 -2.63
N PHE A 112 8.93 -0.29 -2.12
CA PHE A 112 7.69 -0.04 -2.88
C PHE A 112 7.69 1.29 -3.66
N ARG A 113 8.80 2.02 -3.64
CA ARG A 113 8.93 3.39 -4.19
C ARG A 113 7.79 4.30 -3.75
N LEU A 114 7.47 4.27 -2.45
CA LEU A 114 6.64 5.28 -1.78
C LEU A 114 7.46 6.53 -1.45
N VAL A 115 8.77 6.36 -1.27
CA VAL A 115 9.75 7.44 -1.15
C VAL A 115 10.89 7.11 -2.10
N GLU A 116 11.19 8.03 -3.02
CA GLU A 116 12.27 7.83 -3.98
C GLU A 116 13.64 7.97 -3.30
N PRO A 117 14.65 7.16 -3.72
CA PRO A 117 16.00 7.31 -3.25
C PRO A 117 16.59 8.69 -3.53
N ALA A 118 17.29 9.24 -2.54
CA ALA A 118 18.07 10.47 -2.72
C ALA A 118 19.38 10.19 -3.46
N ASP A 119 19.95 9.01 -3.22
CA ASP A 119 21.17 8.48 -3.85
C ASP A 119 21.19 6.95 -3.64
N GLY A 120 22.04 6.27 -4.41
CA GLY A 120 22.04 4.81 -4.48
C GLY A 120 20.85 4.23 -5.24
N LYS A 121 20.67 2.91 -5.16
CA LYS A 121 19.59 2.21 -5.89
C LYS A 121 19.21 0.89 -5.27
N ILE A 122 18.00 0.44 -5.63
CA ILE A 122 17.46 -0.88 -5.30
C ILE A 122 17.31 -1.65 -6.60
N ILE A 123 17.85 -2.87 -6.65
CA ILE A 123 17.87 -3.72 -7.82
C ILE A 123 17.13 -5.01 -7.48
N ILE A 124 16.18 -5.42 -8.32
CA ILE A 124 15.44 -6.69 -8.19
C ILE A 124 15.62 -7.48 -9.49
N ASP A 125 16.16 -8.70 -9.39
CA ASP A 125 16.52 -9.57 -10.52
C ASP A 125 17.32 -8.85 -11.61
N SER A 126 18.35 -8.10 -11.19
CA SER A 126 19.20 -7.27 -12.06
C SER A 126 18.54 -6.04 -12.69
N VAL A 127 17.27 -5.76 -12.37
CA VAL A 127 16.54 -4.56 -12.85
C VAL A 127 16.55 -3.50 -11.77
N ASP A 128 16.99 -2.28 -12.10
CA ASP A 128 16.87 -1.12 -11.21
C ASP A 128 15.42 -0.66 -11.13
N ILE A 129 14.81 -0.75 -9.94
CA ILE A 129 13.38 -0.47 -9.78
C ILE A 129 13.02 1.00 -10.00
N SER A 130 13.99 1.92 -9.94
CA SER A 130 13.76 3.34 -10.22
C SER A 130 13.46 3.61 -11.71
N THR A 131 13.85 2.68 -12.58
CA THR A 131 13.74 2.83 -14.05
C THR A 131 12.42 2.31 -14.63
N ILE A 132 11.66 1.53 -13.85
CA ILE A 132 10.40 0.90 -14.29
C ILE A 132 9.18 1.66 -13.77
N GLY A 133 7.99 1.37 -14.32
CA GLY A 133 6.73 1.95 -13.86
C GLY A 133 6.32 1.46 -12.46
N LEU A 134 5.66 2.32 -11.68
CA LEU A 134 5.21 1.99 -10.32
C LEU A 134 4.19 0.85 -10.30
N HIS A 135 3.30 0.78 -11.29
CA HIS A 135 2.31 -0.30 -11.39
C HIS A 135 2.99 -1.64 -11.66
N ASP A 136 3.95 -1.66 -12.59
CA ASP A 136 4.71 -2.88 -12.94
C ASP A 136 5.55 -3.39 -11.77
N LEU A 137 6.08 -2.48 -10.92
CA LEU A 137 6.74 -2.84 -9.65
C LEU A 137 5.76 -3.36 -8.59
N ARG A 138 4.78 -2.52 -8.21
CA ARG A 138 3.90 -2.76 -7.04
C ARG A 138 2.93 -3.93 -7.26
N SER A 139 2.60 -4.27 -8.51
CA SER A 139 1.79 -5.45 -8.83
C SER A 139 2.52 -6.79 -8.57
N ARG A 140 3.86 -6.78 -8.56
CA ARG A 140 4.71 -7.96 -8.40
C ARG A 140 5.19 -8.22 -6.98
N LEU A 141 5.04 -7.24 -6.11
CA LEU A 141 5.41 -7.31 -4.69
C LEU A 141 4.16 -7.55 -3.83
N GLY A 142 4.29 -8.38 -2.80
CA GLY A 142 3.26 -8.56 -1.77
C GLY A 142 3.63 -7.82 -0.49
N ILE A 143 2.64 -7.23 0.18
CA ILE A 143 2.79 -6.64 1.51
C ILE A 143 1.67 -7.09 2.43
N ILE A 144 2.04 -7.44 3.67
CA ILE A 144 1.14 -7.66 4.78
C ILE A 144 1.46 -6.55 5.80
N PRO A 145 0.64 -5.48 5.86
CA PRO A 145 0.91 -4.33 6.72
C PRO A 145 0.63 -4.63 8.20
N GLN A 146 1.11 -3.75 9.08
CA GLN A 146 0.85 -3.82 10.52
C GLN A 146 -0.64 -3.67 10.83
N ASP A 147 -1.28 -2.68 10.19
CA ASP A 147 -2.70 -2.38 10.33
C ASP A 147 -3.46 -2.86 9.08
N PRO A 148 -4.18 -3.99 9.15
CA PRO A 148 -4.90 -4.54 8.00
C PRO A 148 -6.17 -3.74 7.72
N THR A 149 -6.19 -3.04 6.59
CA THR A 149 -7.38 -2.30 6.14
C THR A 149 -8.25 -3.16 5.22
N LEU A 150 -9.54 -3.26 5.55
CA LEU A 150 -10.57 -3.77 4.66
C LEU A 150 -11.49 -2.62 4.24
N PHE A 151 -11.90 -2.64 2.98
CA PHE A 151 -12.80 -1.64 2.42
C PHE A 151 -14.25 -2.10 2.53
N GLN A 152 -15.16 -1.13 2.65
CA GLN A 152 -16.59 -1.41 2.58
C GLN A 152 -16.93 -2.05 1.23
N GLY A 153 -17.63 -3.18 1.24
CA GLY A 153 -17.92 -3.94 0.03
C GLY A 153 -18.22 -5.40 0.34
N THR A 154 -17.80 -6.32 -0.52
CA THR A 154 -17.92 -7.77 -0.29
C THR A 154 -16.58 -8.38 0.13
N VAL A 155 -16.62 -9.60 0.67
CA VAL A 155 -15.41 -10.40 0.90
C VAL A 155 -14.64 -10.62 -0.41
N ARG A 156 -15.36 -10.93 -1.51
CA ARG A 156 -14.76 -11.05 -2.86
C ARG A 156 -14.02 -9.79 -3.27
N TYR A 157 -14.66 -8.62 -3.16
CA TYR A 157 -14.05 -7.33 -3.52
C TYR A 157 -12.78 -7.04 -2.72
N ASN A 158 -12.78 -7.40 -1.43
CA ASN A 158 -11.61 -7.20 -0.59
C ASN A 158 -10.45 -8.12 -0.96
N LEU A 159 -10.69 -9.34 -1.46
CA LEU A 159 -9.63 -10.26 -1.88
C LEU A 159 -9.14 -9.99 -3.31
N ASP A 160 -10.07 -9.71 -4.21
CA ASP A 160 -9.84 -9.49 -5.62
C ASP A 160 -10.69 -8.31 -6.14
N PRO A 161 -10.21 -7.06 -5.98
CA PRO A 161 -10.93 -5.88 -6.42
C PRO A 161 -11.02 -5.76 -7.95
N LEU A 162 -10.16 -6.48 -8.69
CA LEU A 162 -10.10 -6.41 -10.16
C LEU A 162 -10.89 -7.55 -10.84
N GLY A 163 -11.41 -8.52 -10.07
CA GLY A 163 -12.15 -9.66 -10.61
C GLY A 163 -11.32 -10.55 -11.54
N GLN A 164 -10.01 -10.69 -11.26
CA GLN A 164 -9.07 -11.48 -12.06
C GLN A 164 -9.08 -12.97 -11.72
N PHE A 165 -9.57 -13.35 -10.54
CA PHE A 165 -9.55 -14.71 -10.03
C PHE A 165 -10.95 -15.32 -9.99
N SER A 166 -11.02 -16.62 -10.26
CA SER A 166 -12.26 -17.38 -10.14
C SER A 166 -12.63 -17.62 -8.67
N ASP A 167 -13.93 -17.80 -8.40
CA ASP A 167 -14.43 -18.13 -7.05
C ASP A 167 -13.74 -19.36 -6.45
N GLN A 168 -13.42 -20.36 -7.27
CA GLN A 168 -12.69 -21.55 -6.81
C GLN A 168 -11.31 -21.17 -6.27
N GLN A 169 -10.55 -20.33 -6.97
CA GLN A 169 -9.24 -19.89 -6.51
C GLN A 169 -9.34 -19.07 -5.21
N ILE A 170 -10.39 -18.24 -5.09
CA ILE A 170 -10.63 -17.46 -3.88
C ILE A 170 -10.94 -18.39 -2.70
N TRP A 171 -11.81 -19.38 -2.87
CA TRP A 171 -12.12 -20.37 -1.84
C TRP A 171 -10.91 -21.21 -1.44
N GLU A 172 -10.07 -21.65 -2.40
CA GLU A 172 -8.82 -22.37 -2.13
C GLU A 172 -7.86 -21.54 -1.26
N VAL A 173 -7.75 -20.23 -1.51
CA VAL A 173 -6.92 -19.34 -0.71
C VAL A 173 -7.51 -19.10 0.68
N LEU A 174 -8.84 -18.92 0.78
CA LEU A 174 -9.53 -18.78 2.06
C LEU A 174 -9.34 -20.01 2.95
N ASP A 175 -9.35 -21.21 2.36
CA ASP A 175 -9.06 -22.46 3.07
C ASP A 175 -7.63 -22.51 3.62
N LYS A 176 -6.63 -22.15 2.79
CA LYS A 176 -5.22 -22.05 3.21
C LYS A 176 -4.99 -21.03 4.32
N CYS A 177 -5.79 -19.97 4.36
CA CYS A 177 -5.76 -18.95 5.41
C CYS A 177 -6.63 -19.31 6.64
N GLN A 178 -7.29 -20.47 6.67
CA GLN A 178 -8.24 -20.84 7.72
C GLN A 178 -9.40 -19.82 7.91
N LEU A 179 -9.79 -19.16 6.82
CA LEU A 179 -10.94 -18.26 6.78
C LEU A 179 -12.18 -18.90 6.14
N LEU A 180 -12.05 -20.12 5.59
CA LEU A 180 -13.13 -20.81 4.90
C LEU A 180 -14.40 -20.90 5.76
N GLU A 181 -14.29 -21.46 6.96
CA GLU A 181 -15.42 -21.62 7.88
C GLU A 181 -16.03 -20.27 8.26
N ALA A 182 -15.20 -19.29 8.61
CA ALA A 182 -15.65 -17.96 9.01
C ALA A 182 -16.41 -17.20 7.90
N VAL A 183 -16.09 -17.47 6.63
CA VAL A 183 -16.79 -16.91 5.47
C VAL A 183 -18.03 -17.72 5.13
N GLN A 184 -17.98 -19.06 5.23
CA GLN A 184 -19.13 -19.94 4.98
C GLN A 184 -20.25 -19.81 6.02
N GLU A 185 -19.90 -19.49 7.27
CA GLU A 185 -20.88 -19.18 8.33
C GLU A 185 -21.69 -17.91 8.06
N LYS A 186 -21.24 -17.05 7.13
CA LYS A 186 -22.01 -15.88 6.69
C LYS A 186 -23.01 -16.30 5.62
N ASP A 187 -24.25 -15.83 5.73
CA ASP A 187 -25.37 -16.17 4.84
C ASP A 187 -25.08 -16.00 3.33
N GLN A 188 -24.13 -15.15 2.96
CA GLN A 188 -23.79 -14.82 1.57
C GLN A 188 -22.39 -15.26 1.13
N GLY A 189 -21.64 -16.01 1.95
CA GLY A 189 -20.30 -16.49 1.58
C GLY A 189 -19.36 -15.37 1.08
N LEU A 190 -18.86 -15.49 -0.16
CA LEU A 190 -17.99 -14.49 -0.78
C LEU A 190 -18.67 -13.13 -1.01
N ASP A 191 -19.99 -13.12 -1.13
CA ASP A 191 -20.80 -11.91 -1.30
C ASP A 191 -21.20 -11.29 0.03
N SER A 192 -20.76 -11.85 1.16
CA SER A 192 -21.00 -11.27 2.48
C SER A 192 -20.40 -9.88 2.61
N HIS A 193 -21.16 -9.00 3.26
CA HIS A 193 -20.80 -7.60 3.43
C HIS A 193 -19.64 -7.42 4.43
N VAL A 194 -18.67 -6.62 4.02
CA VAL A 194 -17.62 -6.06 4.86
C VAL A 194 -18.00 -4.62 5.19
N VAL A 195 -18.09 -4.31 6.49
CA VAL A 195 -18.43 -2.96 6.98
C VAL A 195 -17.20 -2.06 6.90
N GLU A 196 -17.36 -0.74 7.02
CA GLU A 196 -16.25 0.21 7.09
C GLU A 196 -15.13 -0.28 8.04
N ASP A 197 -13.90 -0.15 7.54
CA ASP A 197 -12.64 -0.64 8.14
C ASP A 197 -12.63 -2.13 8.54
N GLY A 198 -13.56 -2.93 8.01
CA GLY A 198 -13.71 -4.33 8.37
C GLY A 198 -14.11 -4.54 9.83
N SER A 199 -14.80 -3.57 10.45
CA SER A 199 -15.21 -3.60 11.87
C SER A 199 -15.94 -4.88 12.30
N ASN A 200 -16.58 -5.58 11.36
CA ASN A 200 -17.26 -6.86 11.57
C ASN A 200 -16.34 -8.11 11.56
N TRP A 201 -15.03 -7.93 11.40
CA TRP A 201 -14.01 -8.99 11.45
C TRP A 201 -13.01 -8.73 12.58
N SER A 202 -12.51 -9.80 13.20
CA SER A 202 -11.46 -9.69 14.23
C SER A 202 -10.14 -9.22 13.60
N MET A 203 -9.25 -8.64 14.41
CA MET A 203 -7.92 -8.21 13.96
C MET A 203 -7.15 -9.35 13.28
N GLY A 204 -7.18 -10.55 13.87
CA GLY A 204 -6.58 -11.75 13.30
C GLY A 204 -7.15 -12.14 11.94
N GLN A 205 -8.48 -12.10 11.79
CA GLN A 205 -9.14 -12.38 10.52
C GLN A 205 -8.78 -11.35 9.43
N ARG A 206 -8.72 -10.06 9.78
CA ARG A 206 -8.27 -9.01 8.85
C ARG A 206 -6.83 -9.26 8.38
N GLN A 207 -5.96 -9.73 9.27
CA GLN A 207 -4.59 -10.10 8.91
C GLN A 207 -4.55 -11.29 7.95
N LEU A 208 -5.39 -12.31 8.19
CA LEU A 208 -5.54 -13.45 7.29
C LEU A 208 -6.12 -13.06 5.93
N PHE A 209 -6.99 -12.03 5.85
CA PHE A 209 -7.42 -11.45 4.57
C PHE A 209 -6.24 -10.82 3.81
N CYS A 210 -5.37 -10.08 4.50
CA CYS A 210 -4.14 -9.54 3.89
C CYS A 210 -3.22 -10.66 3.38
N LEU A 211 -3.08 -11.75 4.14
CA LEU A 211 -2.35 -12.94 3.68
C LEU A 211 -3.01 -13.56 2.44
N GLY A 212 -4.35 -13.66 2.41
CA GLY A 212 -5.11 -14.15 1.27
C GLY A 212 -4.87 -13.32 0.01
N ARG A 213 -4.87 -11.99 0.12
CA ARG A 213 -4.52 -11.07 -0.98
C ARG A 213 -3.12 -11.35 -1.53
N ALA A 214 -2.14 -11.57 -0.64
CA ALA A 214 -0.77 -11.86 -1.04
C ALA A 214 -0.65 -13.24 -1.74
N LEU A 215 -1.39 -14.25 -1.27
CA LEU A 215 -1.43 -15.59 -1.86
C LEU A 215 -2.05 -15.60 -3.26
N LEU A 216 -3.16 -14.86 -3.47
CA LEU A 216 -3.80 -14.75 -4.78
C LEU A 216 -2.85 -14.16 -5.83
N ARG A 217 -2.07 -13.13 -5.45
CA ARG A 217 -1.13 -12.46 -6.35
C ARG A 217 0.11 -13.28 -6.70
N ARG A 218 0.43 -14.35 -5.95
CA ARG A 218 1.61 -15.21 -6.18
C ARG A 218 2.92 -14.44 -6.37
N CYS A 219 3.14 -13.43 -5.53
CA CYS A 219 4.36 -12.61 -5.58
C CYS A 219 5.62 -13.41 -5.20
N ARG A 220 6.76 -13.11 -5.83
CA ARG A 220 8.06 -13.71 -5.46
C ARG A 220 8.72 -13.06 -4.26
N ILE A 221 8.35 -11.82 -3.96
CA ILE A 221 8.86 -11.04 -2.84
C ILE A 221 7.67 -10.64 -1.97
N LEU A 222 7.67 -11.11 -0.73
CA LEU A 222 6.65 -10.81 0.27
C LEU A 222 7.27 -9.99 1.40
N VAL A 223 6.65 -8.88 1.76
CA VAL A 223 7.03 -8.05 2.90
C VAL A 223 6.01 -8.19 4.02
N LEU A 224 6.46 -8.52 5.22
CA LEU A 224 5.67 -8.50 6.44
C LEU A 224 6.11 -7.31 7.28
N ASP A 225 5.23 -6.34 7.46
CA ASP A 225 5.49 -5.18 8.32
C ASP A 225 4.77 -5.38 9.65
N GLU A 226 5.45 -5.92 10.65
CA GLU A 226 4.91 -6.13 12.00
C GLU A 226 3.56 -6.89 12.06
N ALA A 227 3.31 -7.75 11.07
CA ALA A 227 2.04 -8.45 10.88
C ALA A 227 1.56 -9.30 12.06
N THR A 228 2.45 -9.60 13.03
CA THR A 228 2.17 -10.48 14.19
C THR A 228 2.04 -9.72 15.52
N ALA A 229 2.17 -8.39 15.50
CA ALA A 229 2.23 -7.59 16.73
C ALA A 229 0.90 -7.58 17.51
N SER A 230 -0.22 -7.55 16.79
CA SER A 230 -1.57 -7.28 17.35
C SER A 230 -2.54 -8.47 17.22
N ILE A 231 -2.03 -9.67 16.95
CA ILE A 231 -2.83 -10.90 16.80
C ILE A 231 -2.55 -11.88 17.95
N ASP A 232 -3.51 -12.75 18.22
CA ASP A 232 -3.37 -13.82 19.20
C ASP A 232 -2.42 -14.93 18.71
N ASN A 233 -1.87 -15.70 19.65
CA ASN A 233 -0.87 -16.72 19.35
C ASN A 233 -1.38 -17.83 18.42
N ALA A 234 -2.69 -18.15 18.44
CA ALA A 234 -3.25 -19.17 17.58
C ALA A 234 -3.28 -18.68 16.13
N THR A 235 -3.80 -17.47 15.90
CA THR A 235 -3.78 -16.84 14.57
C THR A 235 -2.37 -16.61 14.05
N ASP A 236 -1.43 -16.20 14.90
CA ASP A 236 -0.01 -16.05 14.52
C ASP A 236 0.60 -17.37 14.03
N ALA A 237 0.33 -18.47 14.75
CA ALA A 237 0.80 -19.79 14.35
C ALA A 237 0.25 -20.22 12.98
N VAL A 238 -1.01 -19.88 12.67
CA VAL A 238 -1.62 -20.14 11.36
C VAL A 238 -0.92 -19.32 10.28
N LEU A 239 -0.78 -18.01 10.49
CA LEU A 239 -0.11 -17.11 9.55
C LEU A 239 1.32 -17.56 9.26
N GLN A 240 2.11 -17.87 10.29
CA GLN A 240 3.48 -18.35 10.14
C GLN A 240 3.55 -19.70 9.40
N LYS A 241 2.65 -20.64 9.73
CA LYS A 241 2.58 -21.95 9.06
C LYS A 241 2.26 -21.81 7.57
N THR A 242 1.27 -20.98 7.24
CA THR A 242 0.87 -20.73 5.85
C THR A 242 2.00 -20.04 5.09
N ILE A 243 2.70 -19.07 5.70
CA ILE A 243 3.86 -18.42 5.07
C ILE A 243 4.99 -19.41 4.78
N ARG A 244 5.34 -20.27 5.73
CA ARG A 244 6.38 -21.30 5.54
C ARG A 244 6.03 -22.28 4.43
N THR A 245 4.76 -22.61 4.27
CA THR A 245 4.29 -23.62 3.31
C THR A 245 4.13 -23.03 1.92
N GLU A 246 3.39 -21.93 1.80
CA GLU A 246 2.99 -21.35 0.51
C GLU A 246 4.07 -20.45 -0.09
N PHE A 247 4.84 -19.73 0.76
CA PHE A 247 5.92 -18.85 0.32
C PHE A 247 7.31 -19.52 0.45
N LYS A 248 7.37 -20.85 0.40
CA LYS A 248 8.63 -21.61 0.58
C LYS A 248 9.75 -21.12 -0.35
N TYR A 249 9.45 -20.93 -1.63
CA TYR A 249 10.41 -20.51 -2.66
C TYR A 249 10.38 -19.01 -2.97
N CYS A 250 9.74 -18.21 -2.12
CA CYS A 250 9.67 -16.75 -2.26
C CYS A 250 10.65 -16.09 -1.29
N THR A 251 11.20 -14.95 -1.68
CA THR A 251 11.95 -14.09 -0.76
C THR A 251 10.97 -13.43 0.20
N VAL A 252 11.18 -13.60 1.50
CA VAL A 252 10.27 -13.06 2.52
C VAL A 252 11.05 -12.09 3.41
N ILE A 253 10.64 -10.84 3.43
CA ILE A 253 11.25 -9.78 4.22
C ILE A 253 10.32 -9.48 5.39
N THR A 254 10.74 -9.81 6.61
CA THR A 254 9.93 -9.66 7.81
C THR A 254 10.52 -8.59 8.71
N VAL A 255 9.79 -7.49 8.87
CA VAL A 255 10.06 -6.48 9.89
C VAL A 255 9.38 -6.93 11.18
N ALA A 256 10.17 -7.13 12.23
CA ALA A 256 9.66 -7.60 13.51
C ALA A 256 10.25 -6.83 14.68
N HIS A 257 9.41 -6.59 15.69
CA HIS A 257 9.82 -6.13 17.01
C HIS A 257 10.04 -7.29 18.00
N ARG A 258 9.56 -8.50 17.68
CA ARG A 258 9.72 -9.69 18.51
C ARG A 258 10.84 -10.57 17.97
N ILE A 259 11.83 -10.87 18.81
CA ILE A 259 12.97 -11.73 18.47
C ILE A 259 12.52 -13.11 17.94
N PRO A 260 11.54 -13.82 18.55
CA PRO A 260 11.12 -15.14 18.08
C PRO A 260 10.69 -15.19 16.60
N THR A 261 10.13 -14.09 16.07
CA THR A 261 9.66 -14.02 14.67
C THR A 261 10.81 -14.04 13.66
N VAL A 262 12.01 -13.60 14.06
CA VAL A 262 13.18 -13.55 13.17
C VAL A 262 14.20 -14.67 13.43
N MET A 263 13.97 -15.52 14.44
CA MET A 263 14.90 -16.61 14.80
C MET A 263 15.09 -17.63 13.68
N ASP A 264 14.05 -17.88 12.90
CA ASP A 264 14.06 -18.85 11.80
C ASP A 264 14.41 -18.22 10.44
N CYS A 265 14.93 -16.98 10.43
CA CYS A 265 15.35 -16.32 9.20
C CYS A 265 16.75 -16.76 8.76
N ASP A 266 16.97 -16.89 7.45
CA ASP A 266 18.27 -17.20 6.85
C ASP A 266 19.26 -16.03 7.02
N MET A 267 18.75 -14.80 7.08
CA MET A 267 19.53 -13.59 7.29
C MET A 267 18.80 -12.64 8.22
N VAL A 268 19.54 -11.96 9.10
CA VAL A 268 19.01 -10.88 9.94
C VAL A 268 19.74 -9.57 9.64
N LEU A 269 19.00 -8.56 9.20
CA LEU A 269 19.48 -7.19 9.03
C LEU A 269 19.14 -6.37 10.29
N ALA A 270 20.16 -6.05 11.07
CA ALA A 270 20.01 -5.16 12.22
C ALA A 270 20.26 -3.70 11.80
N MET A 271 19.27 -2.84 12.02
CA MET A 271 19.31 -1.41 11.70
C MET A 271 19.44 -0.57 12.98
N SER A 272 20.33 0.43 12.95
CA SER A 272 20.53 1.41 14.02
C SER A 272 20.85 2.76 13.41
N ASP A 273 20.06 3.78 13.77
CA ASP A 273 20.30 5.18 13.39
C ASP A 273 20.47 5.46 11.88
N GLY A 274 19.81 4.66 11.03
CA GLY A 274 19.71 4.88 9.58
C GLY A 274 20.61 4.01 8.73
#